data_AF-A0A0N0EAG4-F1
#
_entry.id   AF-A0A0N0EAG4-F1
#
_cell.length_a   1.000
_cell.length_b   1.000
_cell.length_c   1.000
_cell.angle_alpha   90.00
_cell.angle_beta   90.00
_cell.angle_gamma   90.00
#
_symmetry.space_group_name_H-M   'P 1'
#
loop_
_entity.id
_entity.type
_entity.pdbx_description
1 polymer ?
#
loop_
_entity_poly.entity_id
_entity_poly.type
_entity_poly.pdbx_seq_one_letter_code
_entity_poly.pdbx_strand_id
1 'polypeptide(L)'
;MKRIFTLFLVGVLFSGCSNSEGHQKKITKLEKEIAEIHAQLEEKEMEFEKVSHSPEEEETGEFIQLSKDQIPRLWVDVDAQLWDYFTYDTRSEKTALNKGVTNWREWDGEYEQAFGNANQTWDAPGVLMNAWMLDVELSSGLGIDVWEINTRIYFSDEDEAEGYFMSFVMRDDSVGGSDIKLTMLKENNFWYVEKVEVRDRCSRGVSEDKDLCL
;
A
#
# COMPACT_ATOMS: atom_id res chain seq x y z
N MET A 1 22.95 -12.80 -40.40
CA MET A 1 23.40 -11.83 -41.42
C MET A 1 22.74 -10.49 -41.15
N LYS A 2 23.56 -9.44 -40.95
CA LYS A 2 23.32 -7.99 -41.18
C LYS A 2 22.04 -7.37 -40.56
N ARG A 3 22.16 -6.57 -39.48
CA ARG A 3 22.39 -5.10 -39.46
C ARG A 3 21.44 -4.33 -40.39
N ILE A 4 20.72 -3.34 -39.85
CA ILE A 4 20.92 -1.90 -40.17
C ILE A 4 20.12 -1.03 -39.18
N PHE A 5 20.88 -0.22 -38.46
CA PHE A 5 20.45 0.96 -37.68
C PHE A 5 19.81 2.00 -38.60
N THR A 6 18.79 2.70 -38.13
CA THR A 6 18.40 3.99 -38.71
C THR A 6 18.10 4.96 -37.58
N LEU A 7 19.14 5.65 -37.11
CA LEU A 7 19.01 6.83 -36.26
C LEU A 7 19.35 8.03 -37.12
N PHE A 8 18.30 8.81 -37.38
CA PHE A 8 18.29 10.02 -38.18
C PHE A 8 18.81 11.20 -37.34
N LEU A 9 19.35 12.21 -38.04
CA LEU A 9 19.56 13.59 -37.62
C LEU A 9 20.76 13.91 -36.70
N VAL A 10 21.90 14.19 -37.34
CA VAL A 10 22.70 15.39 -37.00
C VAL A 10 23.10 16.08 -38.30
N GLY A 11 22.43 17.19 -38.60
CA GLY A 11 22.76 18.05 -39.73
C GLY A 11 22.52 19.49 -39.33
N VAL A 12 23.50 20.11 -38.66
CA VAL A 12 23.62 21.57 -38.60
C VAL A 12 25.07 21.94 -38.92
N LEU A 13 25.19 22.60 -40.06
CA LEU A 13 26.37 23.24 -40.63
C LEU A 13 26.89 24.35 -39.71
N PHE A 14 28.20 24.42 -39.48
CA PHE A 14 28.86 25.71 -39.24
C PHE A 14 30.24 25.76 -39.91
N SER A 15 30.27 26.48 -41.02
CA SER A 15 31.43 27.09 -41.65
C SER A 15 31.98 28.18 -40.72
N GLY A 16 33.25 28.07 -40.30
CA GLY A 16 33.89 29.08 -39.46
C GLY A 16 35.32 28.73 -39.07
N CYS A 17 36.28 28.97 -39.96
CA CYS A 17 37.71 28.89 -39.67
C CYS A 17 38.14 30.05 -38.75
N SER A 18 38.13 29.86 -37.42
CA SER A 18 39.02 30.55 -36.45
C SER A 18 38.69 30.17 -35.00
N ASN A 19 38.81 28.89 -34.64
CA ASN A 19 39.08 28.40 -33.26
C ASN A 19 39.21 26.86 -33.25
N SER A 20 39.74 26.28 -34.34
CA SER A 20 39.66 24.83 -34.58
C SER A 20 40.44 24.03 -33.54
N GLU A 21 41.63 24.46 -33.11
CA GLU A 21 42.39 23.70 -32.10
C GLU A 21 41.72 23.65 -30.73
N GLY A 22 41.11 24.75 -30.28
CA GLY A 22 40.43 24.82 -28.99
C GLY A 22 39.13 24.01 -28.96
N HIS A 23 38.36 24.07 -30.05
CA HIS A 23 37.16 23.24 -30.20
C HIS A 23 37.51 21.77 -30.43
N GLN A 24 38.54 21.47 -31.20
CA GLN A 24 38.98 20.11 -31.46
C GLN A 24 39.49 19.47 -30.16
N LYS A 25 40.27 20.17 -29.34
CA LYS A 25 40.66 19.68 -27.99
C LYS A 25 39.47 19.43 -27.07
N LYS A 26 38.43 20.27 -27.12
CA LYS A 26 37.20 20.07 -26.34
C LYS A 26 36.40 18.87 -26.85
N ILE A 27 36.30 18.70 -28.17
CA ILE A 27 35.64 17.55 -28.80
C ILE A 27 36.37 16.26 -28.41
N THR A 28 37.71 16.22 -28.50
CA THR A 28 38.47 15.02 -28.12
C THR A 28 38.37 14.71 -26.62
N LYS A 29 38.23 15.73 -25.77
CA LYS A 29 37.98 15.54 -24.33
C LYS A 29 36.59 14.95 -24.07
N LEU A 30 35.56 15.47 -24.72
CA LEU A 30 34.18 14.97 -24.60
C LEU A 30 34.04 13.56 -25.19
N GLU A 31 34.69 13.27 -26.32
CA GLU A 31 34.73 11.92 -26.89
C GLU A 31 35.38 10.93 -25.93
N LYS A 32 36.42 11.34 -25.20
CA LYS A 32 37.05 10.53 -24.17
C LYS A 32 36.14 10.31 -22.95
N GLU A 33 35.45 11.36 -22.49
CA GLU A 33 34.48 11.26 -21.38
C GLU A 33 33.29 10.36 -21.76
N ILE A 34 32.78 10.46 -22.99
CA ILE A 34 31.72 9.58 -23.50
C ILE A 34 32.20 8.12 -23.57
N ALA A 35 33.42 7.87 -24.04
CA ALA A 35 33.99 6.53 -24.08
C ALA A 35 34.17 5.92 -22.69
N GLU A 36 34.56 6.74 -21.71
CA GLU A 36 34.72 6.32 -20.31
C GLU A 36 33.36 6.01 -19.66
N ILE A 37 32.35 6.86 -19.88
CA ILE A 37 30.98 6.62 -19.41
C ILE A 37 30.38 5.37 -20.06
N HIS A 38 30.59 5.15 -21.36
CA HIS A 38 30.12 3.95 -22.05
C HIS A 38 30.78 2.69 -21.51
N ALA A 39 32.09 2.72 -21.22
CA ALA A 39 32.78 1.59 -20.60
C ALA A 39 32.26 1.29 -19.18
N GLN A 40 31.97 2.33 -18.39
CA GLN A 40 31.35 2.18 -17.07
C GLN A 40 29.92 1.64 -17.15
N LEU A 41 29.14 2.05 -18.16
CA LEU A 41 27.80 1.54 -18.42
C LEU A 41 27.83 0.07 -18.82
N GLU A 42 28.72 -0.33 -19.71
CA GLU A 42 28.86 -1.73 -20.14
C GLU A 42 29.36 -2.62 -18.99
N GLU A 43 30.26 -2.12 -18.15
CA GLU A 43 30.67 -2.79 -16.92
C GLU A 43 29.49 -2.92 -15.93
N LYS A 44 28.70 -1.86 -15.74
CA LYS A 44 27.50 -1.86 -14.89
C LYS A 44 26.40 -2.77 -15.43
N GLU A 45 26.20 -2.81 -16.75
CA GLU A 45 25.25 -3.71 -17.42
C GLU A 45 25.70 -5.16 -17.29
N MET A 46 26.99 -5.45 -17.44
CA MET A 46 27.54 -6.79 -17.17
C MET A 46 27.47 -7.16 -15.68
N GLU A 47 27.66 -6.21 -14.76
CA GLU A 47 27.41 -6.42 -13.32
C GLU A 47 25.92 -6.72 -13.09
N PHE A 48 25.01 -6.00 -13.73
CA PHE A 48 23.57 -6.20 -13.60
C PHE A 48 23.10 -7.51 -14.26
N GLU A 49 23.67 -7.90 -15.39
CA GLU A 49 23.46 -9.19 -16.02
C GLU A 49 24.02 -10.32 -15.15
N LYS A 50 25.18 -10.14 -14.51
CA LYS A 50 25.74 -11.11 -13.56
C LYS A 50 24.97 -11.20 -12.26
N VAL A 51 24.35 -10.11 -11.80
CA VAL A 51 23.45 -10.13 -10.63
C VAL A 51 22.09 -10.74 -10.99
N SER A 52 21.59 -10.51 -12.21
CA SER A 52 20.34 -11.13 -12.69
C SER A 52 20.51 -12.58 -13.16
N HIS A 53 21.72 -13.02 -13.49
CA HIS A 53 22.04 -14.40 -13.91
C HIS A 53 22.96 -15.16 -12.95
N SER A 54 23.44 -14.55 -11.85
CA SER A 54 23.85 -15.37 -10.72
C SER A 54 22.57 -16.05 -10.28
N PRO A 55 22.51 -17.39 -10.25
CA PRO A 55 21.57 -18.01 -9.35
C PRO A 55 22.06 -17.55 -7.98
N GLU A 56 21.49 -16.44 -7.47
CA GLU A 56 21.02 -16.51 -6.10
C GLU A 56 20.36 -17.86 -6.07
N GLU A 57 20.94 -18.78 -5.28
CA GLU A 57 20.20 -19.93 -4.82
C GLU A 57 18.80 -19.40 -4.59
N GLU A 58 17.83 -19.84 -5.39
CA GLU A 58 16.45 -19.75 -4.99
C GLU A 58 16.50 -20.46 -3.64
N GLU A 59 16.69 -19.70 -2.55
CA GLU A 59 16.03 -19.97 -1.29
C GLU A 59 14.66 -20.33 -1.78
N THR A 60 14.40 -21.64 -1.81
CA THR A 60 13.17 -22.22 -2.31
C THR A 60 12.10 -21.46 -1.60
N GLY A 61 11.54 -20.42 -2.25
CA GLY A 61 11.00 -19.28 -1.53
C GLY A 61 10.10 -19.84 -0.47
N GLU A 62 10.51 -19.76 0.79
CA GLU A 62 9.83 -20.47 1.86
C GLU A 62 8.50 -19.76 1.96
N PHE A 63 7.53 -20.25 1.18
CA PHE A 63 6.17 -19.78 1.25
C PHE A 63 5.78 -20.00 2.69
N ILE A 64 5.34 -18.93 3.34
CA ILE A 64 4.84 -19.00 4.71
C ILE A 64 3.66 -19.97 4.67
N GLN A 65 3.88 -21.21 5.12
CA GLN A 65 2.86 -22.24 5.18
C GLN A 65 2.11 -22.08 6.49
N LEU A 66 0.97 -21.39 6.42
CA LEU A 66 0.01 -21.38 7.52
C LEU A 66 -0.81 -22.66 7.51
N SER A 67 -0.99 -23.27 8.67
CA SER A 67 -1.86 -24.44 8.77
C SER A 67 -3.31 -24.01 8.54
N LYS A 68 -4.11 -24.87 7.90
CA LYS A 68 -5.50 -24.53 7.50
C LYS A 68 -6.39 -24.15 8.69
N ASP A 69 -6.06 -24.65 9.86
CA ASP A 69 -6.70 -24.36 11.15
C ASP A 69 -6.31 -23.00 11.73
N GLN A 70 -5.20 -22.40 11.30
CA GLN A 70 -4.76 -21.06 11.73
C GLN A 70 -5.28 -19.94 10.83
N ILE A 71 -5.70 -20.25 9.60
CA ILE A 71 -6.19 -19.24 8.66
C ILE A 71 -7.61 -18.84 9.06
N PRO A 72 -7.88 -17.55 9.35
CA PRO A 72 -9.22 -17.09 9.68
C PRO A 72 -10.15 -17.35 8.50
N ARG A 73 -11.37 -17.80 8.79
CA ARG A 73 -12.41 -17.81 7.78
C ARG A 73 -12.90 -16.38 7.64
N LEU A 74 -12.36 -15.65 6.66
CA LEU A 74 -12.67 -14.23 6.43
C LEU A 74 -14.17 -13.94 6.22
N TRP A 75 -14.97 -14.97 5.91
CA TRP A 75 -16.43 -14.92 5.78
C TRP A 75 -17.17 -15.05 7.11
N VAL A 76 -16.48 -15.49 8.18
CA VAL A 76 -17.01 -15.66 9.54
C VAL A 76 -16.46 -14.55 10.43
N ASP A 77 -15.15 -14.31 10.36
CA ASP A 77 -14.49 -13.20 11.05
C ASP A 77 -14.35 -12.03 10.06
N VAL A 78 -15.43 -11.25 9.97
CA VAL A 78 -15.58 -10.16 8.99
C VAL A 78 -14.53 -9.06 9.17
N ASP A 79 -13.98 -8.95 10.38
CA ASP A 79 -12.95 -8.01 10.78
C ASP A 79 -11.56 -8.67 10.94
N ALA A 80 -11.37 -9.92 10.50
CA ALA A 80 -10.04 -10.55 10.53
C ALA A 80 -9.14 -10.02 9.41
N GLN A 81 -7.91 -9.62 9.75
CA GLN A 81 -6.93 -9.15 8.78
C GLN A 81 -5.84 -10.19 8.55
N LEU A 82 -5.50 -10.41 7.29
CA LEU A 82 -4.52 -11.43 6.92
C LEU A 82 -3.15 -11.16 7.58
N TRP A 83 -2.74 -9.89 7.64
CA TRP A 83 -1.47 -9.46 8.22
C TRP A 83 -1.27 -9.82 9.70
N ASP A 84 -2.36 -10.03 10.45
CA ASP A 84 -2.28 -10.50 11.84
C ASP A 84 -1.70 -11.92 11.94
N TYR A 85 -1.78 -12.70 10.86
CA TYR A 85 -1.34 -14.10 10.80
C TYR A 85 -0.01 -14.28 10.07
N PHE A 86 0.41 -13.32 9.24
CA PHE A 86 1.64 -13.43 8.43
C PHE A 86 2.88 -12.82 9.08
N THR A 87 2.70 -11.99 10.11
CA THR A 87 3.80 -11.23 10.69
C THR A 87 4.58 -12.07 11.70
N TYR A 88 5.61 -12.73 11.20
CA TYR A 88 6.69 -13.36 11.97
C TYR A 88 7.53 -12.29 12.69
N ASP A 89 6.99 -11.63 13.72
CA ASP A 89 7.80 -10.74 14.52
C ASP A 89 8.64 -11.55 15.52
N THR A 90 9.81 -11.97 15.07
CA THR A 90 10.84 -12.62 15.91
C THR A 90 11.29 -11.74 17.09
N ARG A 91 10.95 -10.44 17.12
CA ARG A 91 11.14 -9.60 18.32
C ARG A 91 10.05 -9.81 19.36
N SER A 92 8.78 -9.99 18.96
CA SER A 92 7.66 -10.22 19.88
C SER A 92 7.87 -11.45 20.77
N GLU A 93 8.41 -12.53 20.20
CA GLU A 93 8.78 -13.75 20.94
C GLU A 93 9.85 -13.50 22.01
N LYS A 94 10.72 -12.51 21.82
CA LYS A 94 11.77 -12.14 22.77
C LYS A 94 11.31 -11.13 23.83
N THR A 95 10.27 -10.35 23.57
CA THR A 95 9.78 -9.28 24.45
C THR A 95 8.47 -9.59 25.17
N ALA A 96 7.83 -10.74 24.93
CA ALA A 96 6.52 -11.13 25.48
C ALA A 96 5.39 -10.11 25.17
N LEU A 97 5.57 -9.31 24.13
CA LEU A 97 4.58 -8.34 23.68
C LEU A 97 3.67 -9.04 22.68
N ASN A 98 2.45 -9.36 23.10
CA ASN A 98 1.46 -10.03 22.26
C ASN A 98 0.63 -8.99 21.53
N LYS A 99 0.40 -9.18 20.22
CA LYS A 99 -0.52 -8.35 19.46
C LYS A 99 -1.93 -8.36 20.06
N GLY A 100 -2.69 -7.31 19.80
CA GLY A 100 -4.09 -7.24 20.19
C GLY A 100 -4.84 -6.13 19.48
N VAL A 101 -6.10 -5.93 19.87
CA VAL A 101 -6.95 -4.87 19.38
C VAL A 101 -7.59 -4.13 20.55
N THR A 102 -7.77 -2.81 20.40
CA THR A 102 -8.51 -2.03 21.39
C THR A 102 -10.01 -2.32 21.33
N ASN A 103 -10.75 -1.85 22.33
CA ASN A 103 -12.21 -1.81 22.27
C ASN A 103 -12.68 -0.93 21.10
N TRP A 104 -13.86 -1.25 20.56
CA TRP A 104 -14.56 -0.34 19.67
C TRP A 104 -14.98 0.91 20.44
N ARG A 105 -14.66 2.07 19.87
CA ARG A 105 -15.11 3.37 20.35
C ARG A 105 -15.83 4.11 19.25
N GLU A 106 -16.63 5.09 19.61
CA GLU A 106 -17.23 6.00 18.62
C GLU A 106 -16.11 6.71 17.86
N TRP A 107 -16.30 6.80 16.54
CA TRP A 107 -15.35 7.52 15.69
C TRP A 107 -15.52 9.02 15.89
N ASP A 108 -14.41 9.71 16.11
CA ASP A 108 -14.33 11.13 16.45
C ASP A 108 -14.12 12.05 15.24
N GLY A 109 -14.16 11.50 14.03
CA GLY A 109 -14.07 12.27 12.79
C GLY A 109 -15.41 12.86 12.35
N GLU A 110 -15.34 13.78 11.39
CA GLU A 110 -16.50 14.39 10.76
C GLU A 110 -16.69 13.80 9.35
N TYR A 111 -17.94 13.70 8.93
CA TYR A 111 -18.33 13.27 7.58
C TYR A 111 -19.56 14.06 7.12
N GLU A 112 -19.80 14.12 5.81
CA GLU A 112 -20.95 14.85 5.28
C GLU A 112 -22.28 14.30 5.84
N GLN A 113 -23.14 15.21 6.32
CA GLN A 113 -24.46 14.86 6.87
C GLN A 113 -25.33 14.05 5.89
N ALA A 114 -25.07 14.14 4.58
CA ALA A 114 -25.73 13.35 3.56
C ALA A 114 -25.57 11.84 3.76
N PHE A 115 -24.50 11.37 4.37
CA PHE A 115 -24.31 9.94 4.67
C PHE A 115 -25.14 9.46 5.86
N GLY A 116 -25.49 10.34 6.79
CA GLY A 116 -26.26 10.00 8.00
C GLY A 116 -27.78 10.04 7.82
N ASN A 117 -28.28 10.24 6.61
CA ASN A 117 -29.71 10.28 6.31
C ASN A 117 -30.02 9.39 5.12
N ALA A 118 -31.17 8.73 5.13
CA ALA A 118 -31.70 8.00 3.98
C ALA A 118 -31.96 8.99 2.83
N ASN A 119 -30.96 9.18 1.99
CA ASN A 119 -31.02 10.00 0.79
C ASN A 119 -31.21 9.08 -0.42
N GLN A 120 -31.82 9.56 -1.50
CA GLN A 120 -32.13 8.73 -2.67
C GLN A 120 -30.90 8.38 -3.53
N THR A 121 -29.69 8.38 -2.96
CA THR A 121 -28.43 8.26 -3.69
C THR A 121 -27.77 6.88 -3.48
N TRP A 122 -27.95 6.27 -2.32
CA TRP A 122 -27.21 5.07 -1.94
C TRP A 122 -28.06 3.79 -2.06
N ASP A 123 -28.13 3.21 -3.26
CA ASP A 123 -28.94 2.01 -3.54
C ASP A 123 -28.32 0.69 -3.04
N ALA A 124 -27.03 0.71 -2.68
CA ALA A 124 -26.31 -0.42 -2.10
C ALA A 124 -25.32 0.05 -1.02
N PRO A 125 -25.06 -0.76 0.02
CA PRO A 125 -24.18 -0.37 1.12
C PRO A 125 -22.73 -0.22 0.65
N GLY A 126 -22.31 -0.95 -0.38
CA GLY A 126 -20.96 -0.79 -0.95
C GLY A 126 -20.76 0.53 -1.67
N VAL A 127 -21.81 1.11 -2.25
CA VAL A 127 -21.75 2.44 -2.87
C VAL A 127 -21.62 3.50 -1.78
N LEU A 128 -22.46 3.41 -0.74
CA LEU A 128 -22.38 4.26 0.46
C LEU A 128 -20.98 4.22 1.09
N MET A 129 -20.47 3.02 1.33
CA MET A 129 -19.17 2.80 1.96
C MET A 129 -18.02 3.39 1.14
N ASN A 130 -18.00 3.21 -0.19
CA ASN A 130 -16.96 3.83 -1.03
C ASN A 130 -17.06 5.36 -1.04
N ALA A 131 -18.28 5.92 -1.08
CA ALA A 131 -18.46 7.37 -1.05
C ALA A 131 -18.01 7.97 0.29
N TRP A 132 -18.36 7.33 1.41
CA TRP A 132 -17.92 7.71 2.75
C TRP A 132 -16.40 7.66 2.88
N MET A 133 -15.77 6.59 2.37
CA MET A 133 -14.30 6.44 2.39
C MET A 133 -13.57 7.58 1.69
N LEU A 134 -14.14 8.08 0.58
CA LEU A 134 -13.58 9.20 -0.17
C LEU A 134 -13.77 10.53 0.57
N ASP A 135 -14.93 10.73 1.20
CA ASP A 135 -15.25 11.94 1.97
C ASP A 135 -14.29 12.15 3.14
N VAL A 136 -14.02 11.09 3.91
CA VAL A 136 -13.14 11.14 5.07
C VAL A 136 -11.66 10.97 4.71
N GLU A 137 -11.34 10.97 3.41
CA GLU A 137 -10.00 10.83 2.84
C GLU A 137 -9.21 9.61 3.37
N LEU A 138 -9.89 8.50 3.69
CA LEU A 138 -9.28 7.33 4.33
C LEU A 138 -8.14 6.71 3.50
N SER A 139 -8.22 6.82 2.16
CA SER A 139 -7.22 6.29 1.23
C SER A 139 -6.04 7.23 0.97
N SER A 140 -6.02 8.44 1.53
CA SER A 140 -4.98 9.45 1.25
C SER A 140 -3.56 8.99 1.64
N GLY A 141 -3.45 8.14 2.67
CA GLY A 141 -2.19 7.60 3.18
C GLY A 141 -1.70 6.31 2.48
N LEU A 142 -2.49 5.75 1.55
CA LEU A 142 -2.16 4.46 0.94
C LEU A 142 -0.87 4.54 0.11
N GLY A 143 0.08 3.67 0.44
CA GLY A 143 1.43 3.63 -0.16
C GLY A 143 2.45 4.55 0.50
N ILE A 144 2.07 5.34 1.51
CA ILE A 144 2.98 6.24 2.25
C ILE A 144 3.11 5.79 3.70
N ASP A 145 2.04 5.86 4.47
CA ASP A 145 1.96 5.45 5.87
C ASP A 145 1.00 4.28 6.09
N VAL A 146 0.06 4.07 5.17
CA VAL A 146 -0.82 2.89 5.10
C VAL A 146 -0.32 1.95 4.00
N TRP A 147 -0.05 0.69 4.35
CA TRP A 147 0.34 -0.35 3.39
C TRP A 147 -0.86 -0.88 2.61
N GLU A 148 -1.95 -1.18 3.32
CA GLU A 148 -3.11 -1.87 2.76
C GLU A 148 -4.38 -1.39 3.47
N ILE A 149 -5.48 -1.28 2.70
CA ILE A 149 -6.83 -1.10 3.23
C ILE A 149 -7.70 -2.22 2.66
N ASN A 150 -8.29 -3.02 3.54
CA ASN A 150 -9.28 -4.02 3.16
C ASN A 150 -10.67 -3.50 3.46
N THR A 151 -11.58 -3.63 2.50
CA THR A 151 -13.00 -3.31 2.66
C THR A 151 -13.83 -4.58 2.68
N ARG A 152 -14.74 -4.72 3.64
CA ARG A 152 -15.73 -5.82 3.64
C ARG A 152 -17.10 -5.32 4.05
N ILE A 153 -18.12 -6.04 3.58
CA ILE A 153 -19.52 -5.77 3.93
C ILE A 153 -20.11 -7.08 4.42
N TYR A 154 -20.73 -7.02 5.59
CA TYR A 154 -21.47 -8.10 6.20
C TYR A 154 -22.94 -7.70 6.28
N PHE A 155 -23.84 -8.51 5.74
CA PHE A 155 -25.27 -8.29 5.88
C PHE A 155 -25.76 -9.07 7.11
N SER A 156 -26.23 -8.37 8.13
CA SER A 156 -26.91 -9.01 9.27
C SER A 156 -28.35 -9.36 8.90
N ASP A 157 -29.00 -8.54 8.07
CA ASP A 157 -30.35 -8.74 7.53
C ASP A 157 -30.51 -8.04 6.15
N GLU A 158 -31.71 -8.06 5.55
CA GLU A 158 -32.02 -7.39 4.28
C GLU A 158 -31.90 -5.86 4.32
N ASP A 159 -32.08 -5.28 5.52
CA ASP A 159 -32.12 -3.83 5.74
C ASP A 159 -31.04 -3.32 6.73
N GLU A 160 -30.10 -4.18 7.12
CA GLU A 160 -28.97 -3.84 8.00
C GLU A 160 -27.66 -4.48 7.48
N ALA A 161 -26.60 -3.68 7.46
CA ALA A 161 -25.28 -4.13 7.04
C ALA A 161 -24.18 -3.46 7.86
N GLU A 162 -23.09 -4.19 8.08
CA GLU A 162 -21.87 -3.69 8.68
C GLU A 162 -20.77 -3.59 7.62
N GLY A 163 -20.23 -2.38 7.44
CA GLY A 163 -19.09 -2.11 6.56
C GLY A 163 -17.81 -2.00 7.37
N TYR A 164 -16.74 -2.64 6.92
CA TYR A 164 -15.46 -2.66 7.61
C TYR A 164 -14.37 -2.11 6.71
N PHE A 165 -13.62 -1.11 7.18
CA PHE A 165 -12.34 -0.70 6.61
C PHE A 165 -11.25 -1.12 7.58
N MET A 166 -10.35 -1.99 7.15
CA MET A 166 -9.25 -2.49 7.97
C MET A 166 -7.94 -2.03 7.34
N SER A 167 -7.24 -1.14 8.02
CA SER A 167 -5.98 -0.57 7.55
C SER A 167 -4.79 -1.25 8.20
N PHE A 168 -3.74 -1.47 7.42
CA PHE A 168 -2.43 -1.89 7.91
C PHE A 168 -1.45 -0.74 7.72
N VAL A 169 -0.74 -0.30 8.77
CA VAL A 169 0.21 0.82 8.68
C VAL A 169 1.66 0.36 8.65
N MET A 170 2.55 1.19 8.12
CA MET A 170 3.99 0.90 7.99
C MET A 170 4.86 1.60 9.04
N ARG A 171 4.33 2.63 9.73
CA ARG A 171 5.18 3.64 10.38
C ARG A 171 5.34 3.48 11.89
N ASP A 172 4.35 2.89 12.55
CA ASP A 172 4.26 2.84 14.00
C ASP A 172 4.53 1.41 14.50
N ASP A 173 5.39 1.31 15.52
CA ASP A 173 5.79 0.06 16.12
C ASP A 173 4.84 -0.40 17.23
N SER A 174 3.95 0.48 17.68
CA SER A 174 2.95 0.29 18.72
C SER A 174 1.56 0.09 18.09
N VAL A 175 1.21 0.92 17.09
CA VAL A 175 -0.02 0.79 16.30
C VAL A 175 0.29 0.12 14.96
N GLY A 176 -0.20 -1.10 14.75
CA GLY A 176 -0.06 -1.84 13.50
C GLY A 176 -1.15 -1.55 12.45
N GLY A 177 -2.22 -0.86 12.85
CA GLY A 177 -3.32 -0.48 11.95
C GLY A 177 -4.53 0.05 12.70
N SER A 178 -5.59 0.36 11.98
CA SER A 178 -6.89 0.72 12.55
C SER A 178 -8.02 0.11 11.75
N ASP A 179 -9.10 -0.25 12.44
CA ASP A 179 -10.33 -0.70 11.84
C ASP A 179 -11.42 0.34 12.05
N ILE A 180 -12.18 0.63 11.01
CA ILE A 180 -13.40 1.43 11.06
C ILE A 180 -14.57 0.50 10.72
N LYS A 181 -15.62 0.54 11.54
CA LYS A 181 -16.88 -0.15 11.31
C LYS A 181 -18.00 0.85 11.11
N LEU A 182 -18.69 0.74 9.99
CA LEU A 182 -19.93 1.43 9.68
C LEU A 182 -21.11 0.50 9.98
N THR A 183 -22.01 0.90 10.87
CA THR A 183 -23.35 0.31 10.94
C THR A 183 -24.24 1.07 9.97
N MET A 184 -24.75 0.37 8.97
CA MET A 184 -25.58 0.94 7.91
C MET A 184 -27.00 0.35 7.97
N LEU A 185 -27.98 1.22 7.83
CA LEU A 185 -29.40 0.87 7.80
C LEU A 185 -29.99 1.24 6.45
N LYS A 186 -31.05 0.53 6.08
CA LYS A 186 -31.80 0.80 4.85
C LYS A 186 -33.20 1.32 5.17
N GLU A 187 -33.54 2.45 4.57
CA GLU A 187 -34.88 3.03 4.65
C GLU A 187 -35.33 3.48 3.25
N ASN A 188 -36.57 3.17 2.87
CA ASN A 188 -37.11 3.53 1.55
C ASN A 188 -36.27 3.04 0.35
N ASN A 189 -35.60 1.88 0.49
CA ASN A 189 -34.64 1.30 -0.45
C ASN A 189 -33.28 2.00 -0.56
N PHE A 190 -32.93 2.89 0.36
CA PHE A 190 -31.65 3.57 0.38
C PHE A 190 -30.91 3.37 1.69
N TRP A 191 -29.60 3.19 1.59
CA TRP A 191 -28.70 2.95 2.71
C TRP A 191 -28.21 4.27 3.31
N TYR A 192 -27.99 4.30 4.62
CA TYR A 192 -27.32 5.40 5.31
C TYR A 192 -26.50 4.87 6.47
N VAL A 193 -25.55 5.67 6.95
CA VAL A 193 -24.67 5.37 8.09
C VAL A 193 -25.39 5.79 9.37
N GLU A 194 -25.76 4.82 10.20
CA GLU A 194 -26.34 5.05 11.52
C GLU A 194 -25.25 5.30 12.56
N LYS A 195 -24.14 4.54 12.48
CA LYS A 195 -23.07 4.59 13.47
C LYS A 195 -21.71 4.35 12.83
N VAL A 196 -20.70 5.05 13.32
CA VAL A 196 -19.29 4.82 12.97
C VAL A 196 -18.52 4.50 14.25
N GLU A 197 -17.80 3.38 14.23
CA GLU A 197 -16.92 2.96 15.31
C GLU A 197 -15.50 2.75 14.78
N VAL A 198 -14.50 2.95 15.64
CA VAL A 198 -13.10 2.72 15.33
C VAL A 198 -12.44 1.90 16.44
N ARG A 199 -11.43 1.12 16.08
CA ARG A 199 -10.48 0.50 17.03
C ARG A 199 -9.10 0.45 16.41
N ASP A 200 -8.08 0.32 17.25
CA ASP A 200 -6.70 0.22 16.83
C ASP A 200 -6.21 -1.24 16.91
N ARG A 201 -5.40 -1.64 15.94
CA ARG A 201 -4.64 -2.89 15.96
C ARG A 201 -3.27 -2.60 16.56
N CYS A 202 -2.94 -3.24 17.66
CA CYS A 202 -1.72 -2.98 18.41
C CYS A 202 -0.66 -4.05 18.15
N SER A 203 0.53 -3.62 17.75
CA SER A 203 1.67 -4.49 17.46
C SER A 203 2.38 -4.99 18.72
N ARG A 204 2.34 -4.20 19.79
CA ARG A 204 3.03 -4.47 21.08
C ARG A 204 2.10 -4.88 22.22
N GLY A 205 0.82 -5.02 21.92
CA GLY A 205 -0.21 -5.33 22.90
C GLY A 205 -0.99 -4.12 23.33
N VAL A 206 -1.92 -4.39 24.24
CA VAL A 206 -2.98 -3.46 24.62
C VAL A 206 -2.97 -3.32 26.14
N SER A 207 -3.29 -2.13 26.63
CA SER A 207 -3.53 -1.87 28.05
C SER A 207 -4.55 -2.87 28.65
N GLU A 208 -4.52 -3.07 29.97
CA GLU A 208 -5.45 -3.97 30.67
C GLU A 208 -6.93 -3.65 30.36
N ASP A 209 -7.27 -2.35 30.29
CA ASP A 209 -8.63 -1.87 29.99
C ASP A 209 -8.99 -1.96 28.50
N LYS A 210 -8.03 -2.32 27.65
CA LYS A 210 -8.11 -2.40 26.18
C LYS A 210 -8.40 -1.10 25.44
N ASP A 211 -8.06 0.05 26.01
CA ASP A 211 -8.34 1.35 25.38
C ASP A 211 -7.11 1.95 24.66
N LEU A 212 -5.90 1.43 24.90
CA LEU A 212 -4.66 1.97 24.34
C LEU A 212 -3.70 0.87 23.87
N CYS A 213 -3.00 1.12 22.77
CA CYS A 213 -1.82 0.34 22.39
C CYS A 213 -0.61 0.66 23.28
N LEU A 214 0.22 -0.34 23.57
CA LEU A 214 1.40 -0.25 24.44
C LEU A 214 2.71 0.03 23.68
#